data_AF-A0A1V4RR16-F1
#
_entry.id   AF-A0A1V4RR16-F1
#
_cell.length_a   1.000
_cell.length_b   1.000
_cell.length_c   1.000
_cell.angle_alpha   90.00
_cell.angle_beta   90.00
_cell.angle_gamma   90.00
#
_symmetry.space_group_name_H-M   'P 1'
#
loop_
_entity.id
_entity.type
_entity.pdbx_description
1 polymer ?
#
loop_
_entity_poly.entity_id
_entity_poly.type
_entity_poly.pdbx_seq_one_letter_code
_entity_poly.pdbx_strand_id
1 'polypeptide(L)'
;MTTPQEKEKRKQKLNQVLEALQDTTPREYHAILNTAARKRPWRPRRTGWANVLDQALHASYGALLLLPVLLFHSYLGAAIMGLLAGGIREVEQFFNQDLRIRMFWDRMLDTSAFVAGALVIFSLSHL
;
A
#
# COMPACT_ATOMS: atom_id res chain seq x y z
N MET A 1 -1.05 -30.26 11.41
CA MET A 1 -1.36 -29.29 12.49
C MET A 1 -0.08 -29.01 13.25
N THR A 2 0.29 -27.76 13.50
CA THR A 2 1.49 -27.42 14.29
C THR A 2 1.24 -27.61 15.78
N THR A 3 2.15 -28.29 16.48
CA THR A 3 2.02 -28.54 17.92
C THR A 3 2.28 -27.26 18.73
N PRO A 4 1.77 -27.16 19.98
CA PRO A 4 2.06 -26.03 20.86
C PRO A 4 3.56 -25.76 21.05
N GLN A 5 4.37 -26.82 21.16
CA GLN A 5 5.83 -26.71 21.27
C GLN A 5 6.48 -26.13 20.01
N GLU A 6 6.01 -26.50 18.81
CA GLU A 6 6.52 -25.93 17.56
C GLU A 6 6.19 -24.45 17.43
N LYS A 7 5.01 -24.02 17.90
CA LYS A 7 4.63 -22.60 17.93
C LYS A 7 5.53 -21.81 18.86
N GLU A 8 5.84 -22.34 20.03
CA GLU A 8 6.70 -21.68 21.01
C GLU A 8 8.15 -21.56 20.52
N LYS A 9 8.69 -22.62 19.92
CA LYS A 9 10.02 -22.60 19.29
C LYS A 9 10.12 -21.57 18.17
N ARG A 10 9.05 -21.37 17.39
CA ARG A 10 8.99 -20.31 16.36
C ARG A 10 8.98 -18.91 16.96
N LYS A 11 8.24 -18.69 18.07
CA LYS A 11 8.23 -17.40 18.78
C LYS A 11 9.61 -17.05 19.34
N GLN A 12 10.28 -18.01 19.98
CA GLN A 12 11.64 -17.80 20.50
C GLN A 12 12.62 -17.41 19.39
N LYS A 13 12.56 -18.11 18.25
CA LYS A 13 13.40 -17.80 17.09
C LYS A 13 13.09 -16.41 16.51
N LEU A 14 11.82 -15.98 16.53
CA LEU A 14 11.43 -14.63 16.12
C LEU A 14 12.00 -13.57 17.07
N ASN A 15 11.91 -13.78 18.38
CA ASN A 15 12.43 -12.83 19.37
C ASN A 15 13.95 -12.67 19.25
N GLN A 16 14.70 -13.76 19.06
CA GLN A 16 16.15 -13.70 18.82
C GLN A 16 16.51 -12.87 17.58
N VAL A 17 15.71 -13.00 16.51
CA VAL A 17 15.92 -12.19 15.29
C VAL A 17 15.59 -10.72 15.57
N LEU A 18 14.53 -10.42 16.32
CA LEU A 18 14.17 -9.05 16.67
C LEU A 18 15.22 -8.38 17.56
N GLU A 19 15.76 -9.09 18.55
CA GLU A 19 16.85 -8.61 19.40
C GLU A 19 18.12 -8.33 18.57
N ALA A 20 18.51 -9.25 17.68
CA ALA A 20 19.65 -9.04 16.79
C ALA A 20 19.48 -7.84 15.83
N LEU A 21 18.24 -7.39 15.60
CA LEU A 21 17.94 -6.21 14.80
C LEU A 21 17.90 -4.91 15.62
N GLN A 22 17.86 -4.96 16.96
CA GLN A 22 17.86 -3.75 17.80
C GLN A 22 19.17 -2.96 17.69
N ASP A 23 20.29 -3.66 17.48
CA ASP A 23 21.62 -3.04 17.36
C ASP A 23 21.93 -2.54 15.95
N THR A 24 21.03 -2.74 14.98
CA THR A 24 21.25 -2.26 13.60
C THR A 24 20.88 -0.81 13.42
N THR A 25 21.61 -0.11 12.54
CA THR A 25 21.24 1.26 12.19
C THR A 25 19.85 1.30 11.53
N PRO A 26 19.10 2.41 11.61
CA PRO A 26 17.78 2.51 10.96
C PRO A 26 17.81 2.16 9.46
N ARG A 27 18.93 2.46 8.78
CA ARG A 27 19.12 2.16 7.36
C ARG A 27 19.25 0.65 7.10
N GLU A 28 20.05 -0.04 7.91
CA GLU A 28 20.26 -1.50 7.80
C GLU A 28 19.00 -2.27 8.20
N TYR A 29 18.32 -1.83 9.26
CA TYR A 29 17.03 -2.36 9.67
C TYR A 29 16.03 -2.39 8.50
N HIS A 30 15.84 -1.26 7.82
CA HIS A 30 14.95 -1.18 6.67
C HIS A 30 15.44 -1.99 5.45
N ALA A 31 16.76 -2.14 5.26
CA ALA A 31 17.32 -2.96 4.18
C ALA A 31 17.05 -4.46 4.38
N ILE A 32 17.18 -4.94 5.63
CA ILE A 32 16.90 -6.33 6.00
C ILE A 32 15.41 -6.63 5.82
N LEU A 33 14.53 -5.74 6.31
CA LEU A 33 13.08 -5.89 6.15
C LEU A 33 12.66 -5.89 4.67
N ASN A 34 13.22 -5.00 3.85
CA ASN A 34 12.98 -4.97 2.41
C ASN A 34 13.38 -6.30 1.73
N THR A 35 14.54 -6.85 2.11
CA THR A 35 15.02 -8.11 1.55
C THR A 35 14.12 -9.28 1.97
N ALA A 36 13.68 -9.31 3.22
CA ALA A 36 12.73 -10.31 3.72
C ALA A 36 11.38 -10.21 3.00
N ALA A 37 10.84 -9.00 2.85
CA ALA A 37 9.57 -8.73 2.17
C ALA A 37 9.60 -9.15 0.69
N ARG A 38 10.72 -8.92 -0.03
CA ARG A 38 10.88 -9.37 -1.42
C ARG A 38 10.90 -10.89 -1.56
N LYS A 39 11.56 -11.60 -0.64
CA LYS A 39 11.67 -13.07 -0.68
C LYS A 39 10.38 -13.78 -0.30
N ARG A 40 9.58 -13.17 0.58
CA ARG A 40 8.25 -13.65 0.97
C ARG A 40 7.31 -12.46 1.08
N PRO A 41 6.62 -12.09 -0.02
CA PRO A 41 5.68 -10.99 0.00
C PRO A 41 4.58 -11.31 1.02
N TRP A 42 4.63 -10.60 2.15
CA TRP A 42 3.67 -10.76 3.21
C TRP A 42 2.62 -9.66 3.07
N ARG A 43 1.39 -10.08 2.81
CA ARG A 43 0.21 -9.21 2.86
C ARG A 43 -0.75 -9.91 3.82
N PRO A 44 -1.07 -9.33 4.99
CA PRO A 44 -2.12 -9.86 5.83
C PRO A 44 -3.38 -9.99 4.96
N ARG A 45 -3.98 -11.18 4.89
CA ARG A 45 -5.31 -11.30 4.29
C ARG A 45 -6.28 -10.58 5.22
N ARG A 46 -6.80 -9.43 4.79
CA ARG A 46 -7.90 -8.77 5.51
C ARG A 46 -9.10 -9.73 5.48
N THR A 47 -9.68 -10.03 6.63
CA THR A 47 -10.85 -10.91 6.76
C THR A 47 -11.98 -10.19 7.49
N GLY A 48 -13.23 -10.53 7.16
CA GLY A 48 -14.42 -9.95 7.80
C GLY A 48 -14.61 -8.46 7.47
N TRP A 49 -15.00 -7.66 8.46
CA TRP A 49 -15.33 -6.23 8.29
C TRP A 49 -14.17 -5.38 7.75
N ALA A 50 -12.92 -5.76 8.06
CA ALA A 50 -11.74 -5.06 7.54
C ALA A 50 -11.60 -5.17 6.02
N ASN A 51 -12.06 -6.26 5.41
CA ASN A 51 -12.07 -6.43 3.95
C ASN A 51 -13.21 -5.64 3.30
N VAL A 52 -14.37 -5.55 3.95
CA VAL A 52 -15.50 -4.75 3.46
C VAL A 52 -15.11 -3.26 3.43
N LEU A 53 -14.46 -2.77 4.49
CA LEU A 53 -13.97 -1.40 4.55
C LEU A 53 -12.90 -1.12 3.48
N ASP A 54 -11.98 -2.06 3.24
CA ASP A 54 -10.96 -1.99 2.18
C ASP A 54 -11.60 -1.85 0.79
N GLN A 55 -12.61 -2.68 0.49
CA GLN A 55 -13.32 -2.62 -0.78
C GLN A 55 -14.14 -1.35 -0.93
N ALA A 56 -14.78 -0.86 0.14
CA ALA A 56 -15.51 0.41 0.14
C ALA A 56 -14.56 1.60 -0.11
N LEU A 57 -13.37 1.59 0.49
CA LEU A 57 -12.32 2.58 0.22
C LEU A 57 -11.81 2.50 -1.22
N HIS A 58 -11.60 1.29 -1.75
CA HIS A 58 -11.20 1.14 -3.16
C HIS A 58 -12.28 1.62 -4.13
N ALA A 59 -13.55 1.39 -3.83
CA ALA A 59 -14.66 1.91 -4.63
C ALA A 59 -14.73 3.43 -4.58
N SER A 60 -14.48 4.05 -3.42
CA SER A 60 -14.47 5.52 -3.29
C SER A 60 -13.26 6.17 -3.97
N TYR A 61 -12.10 5.51 -4.02
CA TYR A 61 -10.98 5.94 -4.87
C TYR A 61 -11.35 5.89 -6.35
N GLY A 62 -12.06 4.86 -6.79
CA GLY A 62 -12.59 4.78 -8.15
C GLY A 62 -13.53 5.95 -8.46
N ALA A 63 -14.42 6.30 -7.52
CA ALA A 63 -15.32 7.45 -7.68
C ALA A 63 -14.57 8.80 -7.73
N LEU A 64 -13.51 8.97 -6.94
CA LEU A 64 -12.64 10.17 -6.99
C LEU A 64 -12.03 10.39 -8.37
N LEU A 65 -11.65 9.31 -9.07
CA LEU A 65 -11.08 9.38 -10.43
C LEU A 65 -12.12 9.80 -11.49
N LEU A 66 -13.42 9.67 -11.19
CA LEU A 66 -14.52 10.07 -12.09
C LEU A 66 -14.96 11.53 -11.88
N LEU A 67 -14.64 12.15 -10.73
CA LEU A 67 -15.00 13.54 -10.45
C LEU A 67 -14.47 14.57 -11.47
N PRO A 68 -13.27 14.43 -12.06
CA PRO A 68 -12.83 15.30 -13.15
C PRO A 68 -13.78 15.31 -14.35
N VAL A 69 -14.35 14.15 -14.69
CA VAL A 69 -15.33 14.00 -15.78
C VAL A 69 -16.65 14.65 -15.41
N LEU A 70 -17.06 14.56 -14.15
CA LEU A 70 -18.38 15.03 -13.71
C LEU A 70 -18.43 16.52 -13.37
N LEU A 71 -17.34 17.10 -12.83
CA LEU A 71 -17.35 18.43 -12.22
C LEU A 71 -16.36 19.42 -12.82
N PHE A 72 -15.15 18.97 -13.20
CA PHE A 72 -14.03 19.89 -13.47
C PHE A 72 -13.58 19.95 -14.93
N HIS A 73 -14.13 19.12 -15.83
CA HIS A 73 -13.95 19.09 -17.29
C HIS A 73 -12.57 19.58 -17.79
N SER A 74 -11.50 19.17 -17.13
CA SER A 74 -10.14 19.60 -17.45
C SER A 74 -9.11 18.53 -17.17
N TYR A 75 -8.10 18.48 -18.04
CA TYR A 75 -6.93 17.62 -17.88
C TYR A 75 -6.16 17.89 -16.59
N LEU A 76 -6.09 19.16 -16.17
CA LEU A 76 -5.48 19.54 -14.89
C LEU A 76 -6.26 18.95 -13.71
N GLY A 77 -7.60 19.03 -13.74
CA GLY A 77 -8.45 18.40 -12.75
C GLY A 77 -8.27 16.88 -12.70
N ALA A 78 -8.17 16.23 -13.87
CA ALA A 78 -7.91 14.80 -13.96
C ALA A 78 -6.56 14.41 -13.33
N ALA A 79 -5.49 15.15 -13.62
CA ALA A 79 -4.18 14.91 -13.03
C ALA A 79 -4.17 15.11 -11.50
N ILE A 80 -4.81 16.18 -10.99
CA ILE A 80 -4.91 16.45 -9.55
C ILE A 80 -5.69 15.34 -8.84
N MET A 81 -6.80 14.86 -9.40
CA MET A 81 -7.59 13.80 -8.78
C MET A 81 -6.87 12.45 -8.81
N GLY A 82 -6.10 12.17 -9.86
CA GLY A 82 -5.19 11.02 -9.90
C GLY A 82 -4.09 11.09 -8.83
N LEU A 83 -3.50 12.28 -8.62
CA LEU A 83 -2.52 12.49 -7.55
C LEU A 83 -3.14 12.31 -6.17
N LEU A 84 -4.34 12.86 -5.93
CA LEU A 84 -5.06 12.69 -4.67
C LEU A 84 -5.42 11.23 -4.40
N ALA A 85 -5.91 10.50 -5.40
CA ALA A 85 -6.21 9.07 -5.27
C ALA A 85 -4.95 8.26 -4.93
N GLY A 86 -3.83 8.53 -5.60
CA GLY A 86 -2.53 7.92 -5.29
C GLY A 86 -2.05 8.25 -3.88
N GLY A 87 -2.18 9.51 -3.45
CA GLY A 87 -1.79 9.96 -2.11
C GLY A 87 -2.62 9.34 -0.99
N ILE A 88 -3.94 9.20 -1.16
CA ILE A 88 -4.78 8.58 -0.13
C ILE A 88 -4.45 7.08 -0.01
N ARG A 89 -4.26 6.39 -1.14
CA ARG A 89 -3.83 4.98 -1.14
C ARG A 89 -2.48 4.80 -0.46
N GLU A 90 -1.55 5.74 -0.66
CA GLU A 90 -0.25 5.75 0.01
C GLU A 90 -0.39 5.88 1.53
N VAL A 91 -1.21 6.82 2.00
CA VAL A 91 -1.53 6.98 3.42
C VAL A 91 -2.14 5.69 3.99
N GLU A 92 -3.08 5.10 3.27
CA GLU A 92 -3.70 3.83 3.68
C GLU A 92 -2.67 2.69 3.77
N GLN A 93 -1.80 2.53 2.77
CA GLN A 93 -0.76 1.50 2.77
C GLN A 93 0.24 1.71 3.91
N PHE A 94 0.61 2.96 4.21
CA PHE A 94 1.52 3.28 5.30
C PHE A 94 0.95 2.89 6.66
N PHE A 95 -0.33 3.16 6.91
CA PHE A 95 -0.98 2.82 8.18
C PHE A 95 -1.33 1.33 8.30
N ASN A 96 -1.51 0.62 7.18
CA ASN A 96 -1.88 -0.79 7.16
C ASN A 96 -0.70 -1.76 6.94
N GLN A 97 0.53 -1.27 6.83
CA GLN A 97 1.72 -2.11 6.80
C GLN A 97 2.23 -2.34 8.23
N ASP A 98 2.23 -3.59 8.70
CA ASP A 98 2.78 -3.91 10.03
C ASP A 98 4.29 -3.61 10.11
N LEU A 99 4.98 -3.65 8.98
CA LEU A 99 6.35 -3.17 8.84
C LEU A 99 6.30 -1.87 8.04
N ARG A 100 6.48 -0.72 8.72
CA ARG A 100 6.52 0.64 8.13
C ARG A 100 7.74 0.85 7.25
N ILE A 101 7.90 0.02 6.23
CA ILE A 101 9.02 0.00 5.31
C ILE A 101 8.86 1.18 4.35
N ARG A 102 9.93 1.94 4.15
CA ARG A 102 9.96 3.02 3.16
C ARG A 102 10.01 2.39 1.76
N MET A 103 8.88 2.40 1.05
CA MET A 103 8.77 1.88 -0.33
C MET A 103 8.61 3.01 -1.34
N PHE A 104 9.39 4.09 -1.18
CA PHE A 104 9.22 5.35 -1.93
C PHE A 104 9.01 5.16 -3.44
N TRP A 105 9.82 4.30 -4.08
CA TRP A 105 9.74 4.05 -5.52
C TRP A 105 8.46 3.32 -5.94
N ASP A 106 8.05 2.28 -5.21
CA ASP A 106 6.79 1.57 -5.50
C ASP A 106 5.59 2.52 -5.36
N ARG A 107 5.68 3.46 -4.42
CA ARG A 107 4.64 4.46 -4.13
C ARG A 107 4.54 5.54 -5.21
N MET A 108 5.67 5.98 -5.75
CA MET A 108 5.71 6.87 -6.92
C MET A 108 5.10 6.20 -8.16
N LEU A 109 5.35 4.90 -8.34
CA LEU A 109 4.80 4.14 -9.46
C LEU A 109 3.28 4.00 -9.33
N ASP A 110 2.77 3.63 -8.15
CA ASP A 110 1.32 3.56 -7.89
C ASP A 110 0.66 4.93 -8.16
N THR A 111 1.22 6.01 -7.62
CA THR A 111 0.68 7.37 -7.80
C THR A 111 0.67 7.81 -9.26
N SER A 112 1.76 7.55 -10.00
CA SER A 112 1.81 7.90 -11.42
C SER A 112 0.83 7.08 -12.27
N ALA A 113 0.59 5.82 -11.91
CA ALA A 113 -0.44 4.99 -12.55
C ALA A 113 -1.86 5.54 -12.32
N PHE A 114 -2.18 6.04 -11.12
CA PHE A 114 -3.48 6.70 -10.87
C PHE A 114 -3.66 7.97 -11.70
N VAL A 115 -2.62 8.79 -11.83
CA VAL A 115 -2.64 9.99 -12.70
C VAL A 115 -2.87 9.60 -14.15
N ALA A 116 -2.11 8.63 -14.67
CA ALA A 116 -2.28 8.15 -16.03
C ALA A 116 -3.69 7.59 -16.27
N GLY A 117 -4.21 6.78 -15.35
CA GLY A 117 -5.56 6.24 -15.42
C GLY A 117 -6.65 7.31 -15.45
N ALA A 118 -6.54 8.34 -14.59
CA ALA A 118 -7.48 9.46 -14.58
C ALA A 118 -7.48 10.23 -15.91
N LEU A 119 -6.29 10.49 -16.47
CA LEU A 119 -6.15 11.16 -17.76
C LEU A 119 -6.76 10.35 -18.90
N VAL A 120 -6.54 9.02 -18.92
CA VAL A 120 -7.14 8.13 -19.92
C VAL A 120 -8.66 8.14 -19.83
N ILE A 121 -9.22 8.00 -18.62
CA ILE A 121 -10.67 8.06 -18.40
C ILE A 121 -11.25 9.38 -18.90
N PHE A 122 -10.58 10.48 -18.56
CA PHE A 122 -10.98 11.82 -18.96
C PHE A 122 -10.93 12.03 -20.48
N SER A 123 -9.88 11.55 -21.16
CA SER A 123 -9.79 11.60 -22.62
C SER A 123 -10.91 10.79 -23.29
N LEU A 124 -11.19 9.58 -22.79
CA LEU A 124 -12.23 8.71 -23.33
C LEU A 124 -13.63 9.30 -23.17
N SER A 125 -13.89 10.10 -22.12
CA SER A 125 -15.20 10.73 -21.91
C SER A 125 -15.44 11.96 -22.80
N HIS A 126 -14.42 12.40 -23.55
CA HIS A 126 -14.47 13.57 -24.43
C HIS A 126 -14.25 13.22 -25.92
N LEU A 127 -14.26 11.93 -26.26
CA LEU A 127 -14.35 11.40 -27.62
C LEU A 127 -15.82 11.18 -28.00
#